data_AF-A0AAY5EXZ6-F1
#
_entry.id   AF-A0AAY5EXZ6-F1
#
_cell.length_a   1.000
_cell.length_b   1.000
_cell.length_c   1.000
_cell.angle_alpha   90.00
_cell.angle_beta   90.00
_cell.angle_gamma   90.00
#
_symmetry.space_group_name_H-M   'P 1'
#
loop_
_entity.id
_entity.type
_entity.pdbx_description
1 polymer ?
#
loop_
_entity_poly.entity_id
_entity_poly.type
_entity_poly.pdbx_seq_one_letter_code
_entity_poly.pdbx_strand_id
1 'polypeptide(L)'
;TSWFSVFCADQIGPNQDQDTEVFHEEGQSVTLECSYDSTNQYIDLYWYRQHPNKAPQYLLYKPARSSLSTGHISDRRFSSTNSDTSTQLTISGLTLADTALYYCALHTQ
;
A
#
# COMPACT_ATOMS: atom_id res chain seq x y z
N THR A 1 4.74 42.26 7.82
CA THR A 1 4.46 41.07 8.65
C THR A 1 3.90 40.01 7.73
N SER A 2 4.73 39.09 7.25
CA SER A 2 4.26 38.02 6.35
C SER A 2 3.51 36.99 7.17
N TRP A 3 2.26 36.75 6.79
CA TRP A 3 1.47 35.64 7.26
C TRP A 3 1.81 34.41 6.42
N PHE A 4 2.20 33.31 7.06
CA PHE A 4 2.27 32.00 6.44
C PHE A 4 1.06 31.21 6.93
N SER A 5 0.22 30.76 5.99
CA SER A 5 -0.80 29.75 6.28
C SER A 5 -0.16 28.39 6.10
N VAL A 6 -0.07 27.62 7.19
CA VAL A 6 0.25 26.20 7.17
C VAL A 6 -1.09 25.46 7.28
N PHE A 7 -1.40 24.62 6.30
CA PHE A 7 -2.58 23.76 6.36
C PHE A 7 -2.28 22.56 7.27
N CYS A 8 -3.19 22.23 8.19
CA CYS A 8 -3.27 20.88 8.76
C CYS A 8 -3.85 19.95 7.70
N ALA A 9 -3.18 18.83 7.43
CA ALA A 9 -3.79 17.69 6.76
C ALA A 9 -4.38 16.78 7.84
N ASP A 10 -5.70 16.64 7.89
CA ASP A 10 -6.38 15.99 9.02
C ASP A 10 -6.32 14.45 9.02
N GLN A 11 -5.87 13.77 7.97
CA GLN A 11 -5.38 12.39 8.05
C GLN A 11 -4.88 11.90 6.69
N ILE A 12 -3.67 11.33 6.66
CA ILE A 12 -3.26 10.36 5.64
C ILE A 12 -2.66 9.17 6.40
N GLY A 13 -3.48 8.16 6.65
CA GLY A 13 -3.06 6.91 7.26
C GLY A 13 -4.20 5.90 7.27
N PRO A 14 -3.92 4.58 7.20
CA PRO A 14 -4.95 3.57 7.42
C PRO A 14 -5.50 3.65 8.85
N ASN A 15 -6.70 3.11 9.05
CA ASN A 15 -7.49 3.18 10.29
C ASN A 15 -6.69 2.84 11.57
N GLN A 16 -7.07 3.52 12.65
CA GLN A 16 -6.41 3.69 13.95
C GLN A 16 -6.25 2.42 14.83
N ASP A 17 -6.18 1.22 14.24
CA ASP A 17 -6.09 -0.06 14.98
C ASP A 17 -5.06 -1.06 14.40
N GLN A 18 -4.23 -0.61 13.46
CA GLN A 18 -3.06 -1.36 13.00
C GLN A 18 -1.79 -0.60 13.40
N ASP A 19 -0.80 -1.33 13.92
CA ASP A 19 0.53 -0.80 14.22
C ASP A 19 1.02 0.00 12.99
N THR A 20 1.09 1.33 13.13
CA THR A 20 1.42 2.24 12.03
C THR A 20 2.89 2.05 11.59
N GLU A 21 3.68 1.39 12.43
CA GLU A 21 5.07 1.04 12.20
C GLU A 21 5.29 -0.42 12.57
N VAL A 22 5.84 -1.19 11.63
CA VAL A 22 6.24 -2.59 11.85
C VAL A 22 7.75 -2.71 11.72
N PHE A 23 8.38 -3.38 12.69
CA PHE A 23 9.83 -3.60 12.72
C PHE A 23 10.12 -5.09 12.52
N HIS A 24 10.98 -5.38 11.55
CA HIS A 24 11.39 -6.74 11.20
C HIS A 24 12.89 -6.79 10.94
N GLU A 25 13.48 -7.96 11.13
CA GLU A 25 14.91 -8.17 10.85
C GLU A 25 15.16 -8.33 9.35
N GLU A 26 16.38 -8.00 8.91
CA GLU A 26 16.82 -8.22 7.53
C GLU A 26 16.69 -9.71 7.16
N GLY A 27 16.23 -9.98 5.94
CA GLY A 27 15.97 -11.34 5.43
C GLY A 27 14.62 -11.93 5.85
N GLN A 28 13.92 -11.36 6.83
CA GLN A 28 12.56 -11.80 7.18
C GLN A 28 11.53 -11.40 6.12
N SER A 29 10.31 -11.92 6.27
CA SER A 29 9.16 -11.50 5.47
C SER A 29 8.17 -10.73 6.34
N VAL A 30 7.52 -9.73 5.75
CA VAL A 30 6.46 -8.94 6.38
C VAL A 30 5.21 -8.98 5.51
N THR A 31 4.05 -8.97 6.15
CA THR A 31 2.76 -8.79 5.50
C THR A 31 2.12 -7.51 6.02
N LEU A 32 1.88 -6.58 5.10
CA LEU A 32 1.13 -5.36 5.34
C LEU A 32 -0.31 -5.58 4.90
N GLU A 33 -1.28 -5.04 5.62
CA GLU A 33 -2.69 -5.13 5.26
C GLU A 33 -3.28 -3.72 5.10
N CYS A 34 -4.22 -3.60 4.16
CA CYS A 34 -5.01 -2.41 3.96
C CYS A 34 -6.46 -2.79 3.71
N SER A 35 -7.34 -2.31 4.58
CA SER A 35 -8.79 -2.49 4.46
C SER A 35 -9.39 -1.37 3.62
N TYR A 36 -10.40 -1.71 2.81
CA TYR A 36 -11.17 -0.77 2.01
C TYR A 36 -12.65 -1.12 2.05
N ASP A 37 -13.49 -0.09 1.91
CA ASP A 37 -14.93 -0.25 1.77
C ASP A 37 -15.35 0.24 0.38
N SER A 38 -15.93 -0.67 -0.41
CA SER A 38 -16.43 -0.37 -1.74
C SER A 38 -17.51 -1.37 -2.14
N THR A 39 -18.56 -0.88 -2.78
CA THR A 39 -19.64 -1.69 -3.34
C THR A 39 -19.43 -2.05 -4.81
N ASN A 40 -18.39 -1.50 -5.47
CA ASN A 40 -18.13 -1.75 -6.89
C ASN A 40 -17.57 -3.18 -7.10
N GLN A 41 -17.97 -3.83 -8.19
CA GLN A 41 -17.49 -5.16 -8.57
C GLN A 41 -16.19 -5.14 -9.38
N TYR A 42 -15.86 -3.99 -10.01
CA TYR A 42 -14.68 -3.81 -10.84
C TYR A 42 -13.67 -2.95 -10.09
N ILE A 43 -12.82 -3.62 -9.32
CA ILE A 43 -11.83 -2.97 -8.47
C ILE A 43 -10.43 -3.43 -8.87
N ASP A 44 -9.53 -2.47 -9.00
CA ASP A 44 -8.09 -2.71 -9.08
C ASP A 44 -7.41 -2.13 -7.83
N LEU A 45 -6.54 -2.93 -7.22
CA LEU A 45 -5.82 -2.56 -6.00
C LEU A 45 -4.34 -2.41 -6.33
N TYR A 46 -3.77 -1.30 -5.90
CA TYR A 46 -2.40 -0.91 -6.19
C TYR A 46 -1.61 -0.79 -4.90
N TRP A 47 -0.32 -1.11 -4.98
CA TRP A 47 0.63 -0.91 -3.91
C TRP A 47 1.76 0.00 -4.36
N TYR A 48 2.09 0.96 -3.49
CA TYR A 48 3.15 1.92 -3.68
C TYR A 48 4.09 1.93 -2.47
N ARG A 49 5.34 2.29 -2.72
CA ARG A 49 6.35 2.54 -1.69
C ARG A 49 6.88 3.96 -1.80
N GLN A 50 6.99 4.66 -0.67
CA GLN A 50 7.54 6.00 -0.61
C GLN A 50 8.69 6.06 0.40
N HIS A 51 9.89 6.32 -0.12
CA HIS A 51 11.02 6.70 0.73
C HIS A 51 10.90 8.16 1.19
N PRO A 52 11.51 8.52 2.34
CA PRO A 52 11.53 9.90 2.80
C PRO A 52 11.95 10.87 1.70
N ASN A 53 11.15 11.93 1.51
CA ASN A 53 11.38 12.99 0.52
C ASN A 53 11.40 12.51 -0.95
N LYS A 54 10.78 11.37 -1.27
CA LYS A 54 10.61 10.87 -2.64
C LYS A 54 9.12 10.80 -2.99
N ALA A 55 8.83 10.77 -4.30
CA ALA A 55 7.48 10.47 -4.77
C ALA A 55 7.15 8.98 -4.53
N PRO A 56 5.86 8.63 -4.35
CA PRO A 56 5.44 7.24 -4.32
C PRO A 56 5.86 6.48 -5.58
N GLN A 57 6.43 5.30 -5.37
CA GLN A 57 6.91 4.40 -6.42
C GLN A 57 5.96 3.22 -6.52
N TYR A 58 5.51 2.92 -7.73
CA TYR A 58 4.64 1.79 -8.00
C TYR A 58 5.37 0.46 -7.75
N LEU A 59 4.73 -0.47 -7.04
CA LEU A 59 5.25 -1.82 -6.80
C LEU A 59 4.51 -2.85 -7.64
N LEU A 60 3.20 -2.92 -7.44
CA LEU A 60 2.33 -3.91 -8.08
C LEU A 60 0.87 -3.44 -8.11
N TYR A 61 0.08 -4.09 -8.96
CA TYR A 61 -1.37 -4.01 -8.95
C TYR A 61 -1.94 -5.41 -9.07
N LYS A 62 -3.07 -5.62 -8.39
CA LYS A 62 -3.82 -6.86 -8.46
C LYS A 62 -5.31 -6.56 -8.56
N PRO A 63 -6.02 -7.10 -9.58
CA PRO A 63 -7.46 -7.01 -9.64
C PRO A 63 -8.11 -7.68 -8.44
N ALA A 64 -9.25 -7.14 -8.03
CA ALA A 64 -10.12 -7.73 -7.02
C ALA A 64 -11.51 -7.99 -7.63
N ARG A 65 -12.26 -8.88 -6.97
CA ARG A 65 -13.62 -9.26 -7.35
C ARG A 65 -13.73 -9.69 -8.82
N SER A 66 -14.43 -8.91 -9.64
CA SER A 66 -14.81 -9.25 -11.02
C SER A 66 -13.96 -8.55 -12.08
N SER A 67 -12.85 -7.88 -11.70
CA SER A 67 -11.94 -7.27 -12.68
C SER A 67 -11.27 -8.34 -13.56
N LEU A 68 -11.36 -8.17 -14.88
CA LEU A 68 -10.84 -9.11 -15.89
C LEU A 68 -9.35 -8.85 -16.23
N SER A 69 -8.71 -7.92 -15.54
CA SER A 69 -7.32 -7.55 -15.81
C SER A 69 -6.35 -8.65 -15.38
N THR A 70 -5.16 -8.66 -15.96
CA THR A 70 -4.07 -9.53 -15.50
C THR A 70 -3.12 -8.68 -14.67
N GLY A 71 -3.17 -8.83 -13.34
CA GLY A 71 -2.32 -8.09 -12.39
C GLY A 71 -0.84 -8.02 -12.80
N HIS A 72 -0.14 -7.01 -12.31
CA HIS A 72 1.26 -6.79 -12.64
C HIS A 72 2.10 -6.66 -11.37
N ILE A 73 3.25 -7.34 -11.34
CA ILE A 73 4.19 -7.31 -10.24
C ILE A 73 5.57 -6.98 -10.82
N SER A 74 6.20 -5.92 -10.30
CA SER A 74 7.48 -5.43 -10.83
C SER A 74 8.68 -6.22 -10.31
N ASP A 75 8.60 -6.77 -9.09
CA ASP A 75 9.68 -7.53 -8.44
C ASP A 75 9.09 -8.73 -7.69
N ARG A 76 9.70 -9.91 -7.88
CA ARG A 76 9.26 -11.20 -7.33
C ARG A 76 9.27 -11.27 -5.81
N ARG A 77 10.01 -10.38 -5.13
CA ARG A 77 9.99 -10.28 -3.66
C ARG A 77 8.65 -9.80 -3.14
N PHE A 78 7.88 -9.08 -3.96
CA PHE A 78 6.56 -8.57 -3.62
C PHE A 78 5.48 -9.51 -4.15
N SER A 79 4.48 -9.77 -3.32
CA SER A 79 3.28 -10.49 -3.71
C SER A 79 2.08 -9.88 -3.01
N SER A 80 0.89 -10.05 -3.59
CA SER A 80 -0.33 -9.52 -3.01
C SER A 80 -1.46 -10.52 -3.05
N THR A 81 -2.25 -10.53 -1.98
CA THR A 81 -3.50 -11.29 -1.83
C THR A 81 -4.60 -10.32 -1.49
N ASN A 82 -5.79 -10.58 -2.03
CA ASN A 82 -6.95 -9.70 -1.85
C ASN A 82 -8.09 -10.53 -1.27
N SER A 83 -8.85 -9.92 -0.37
CA SER A 83 -10.17 -10.37 0.07
C SER A 83 -11.23 -9.44 -0.53
N ASP A 84 -12.50 -9.60 -0.14
CA ASP A 84 -13.56 -8.71 -0.61
C ASP A 84 -13.41 -7.27 -0.09
N THR A 85 -12.75 -7.08 1.04
CA THR A 85 -12.67 -5.81 1.79
C THR A 85 -11.25 -5.45 2.23
N SER A 86 -10.23 -6.22 1.84
CA SER A 86 -8.84 -5.91 2.16
C SER A 86 -7.88 -6.39 1.09
N THR A 87 -6.71 -5.75 1.05
CA THR A 87 -5.54 -6.20 0.29
C THR A 87 -4.36 -6.34 1.22
N GLN A 88 -3.57 -7.36 0.99
CA GLN A 88 -2.34 -7.62 1.70
C GLN A 88 -1.17 -7.58 0.72
N LEU A 89 -0.06 -7.01 1.18
CA LEU A 89 1.23 -7.00 0.50
C LEU A 89 2.21 -7.80 1.34
N THR A 90 2.74 -8.89 0.79
CA THR A 90 3.82 -9.65 1.39
C THR A 90 5.14 -9.28 0.70
N ILE A 91 6.12 -8.86 1.50
CA ILE A 91 7.48 -8.56 1.08
C ILE A 91 8.38 -9.66 1.66
N SER A 92 9.07 -10.39 0.79
CA SER A 92 9.99 -11.46 1.17
C SER A 92 11.45 -11.01 1.08
N GLY A 93 12.27 -11.46 2.03
CA GLY A 93 13.68 -11.09 2.07
C GLY A 93 13.85 -9.59 2.23
N LEU A 94 13.37 -9.05 3.35
CA LEU A 94 13.49 -7.64 3.69
C LEU A 94 14.95 -7.18 3.64
N THR A 95 15.16 -5.99 3.10
CA THR A 95 16.44 -5.29 3.08
C THR A 95 16.28 -3.91 3.72
N LEU A 96 17.39 -3.25 4.06
CA LEU A 96 17.35 -1.87 4.54
C LEU A 96 16.68 -0.91 3.53
N ALA A 97 16.72 -1.24 2.23
CA ALA A 97 16.06 -0.48 1.17
C ALA A 97 14.53 -0.66 1.16
N ASP A 98 13.96 -1.53 1.99
CA ASP A 98 12.51 -1.69 2.12
C ASP A 98 11.92 -0.83 3.26
N THR A 99 12.75 -0.13 4.03
CA THR A 99 12.31 0.87 5.01
C THR A 99 11.70 2.09 4.32
N ALA A 100 10.37 2.17 4.36
CA ALA A 100 9.58 3.16 3.65
C ALA A 100 8.14 3.19 4.17
N LEU A 101 7.38 4.20 3.75
CA LEU A 101 5.93 4.19 3.85
C LEU A 101 5.34 3.40 2.69
N TYR A 102 4.35 2.56 2.98
CA TYR A 102 3.64 1.77 1.98
C TYR A 102 2.20 2.23 1.89
N TYR A 103 1.73 2.44 0.67
CA TYR A 103 0.38 2.90 0.39
C TYR A 103 -0.35 1.88 -0.47
N CYS A 104 -1.57 1.56 -0.05
CA CYS A 104 -2.57 0.93 -0.91
C CYS A 104 -3.38 2.03 -1.62
N ALA A 105 -3.81 1.76 -2.85
CA ALA A 105 -4.80 2.59 -3.52
C ALA A 105 -5.84 1.72 -4.21
N LEU A 106 -7.08 2.20 -4.21
CA LEU A 106 -8.21 1.55 -4.84
C LEU A 106 -8.64 2.37 -6.06
N HIS A 107 -8.78 1.70 -7.20
CA HIS A 107 -9.40 2.26 -8.39
C HIS A 107 -10.63 1.45 -8.75
N THR A 108 -11.76 2.13 -8.89
CA THR A 108 -12.99 1.55 -9.43
C THR A 108 -13.08 1.86 -10.91
N GLN A 109 -13.34 0.84 -11.74
CA GLN A 109 -13.65 1.02 -13.16
C GLN A 109 -15.11 1.41 -13.38
#